data_AF-A0A377ZUM4-F1
#
_entry.id   AF-A0A377ZUM4-F1
#
_cell.length_a   1.000
_cell.length_b   1.000
_cell.length_c   1.000
_cell.angle_alpha   90.00
_cell.angle_beta   90.00
_cell.angle_gamma   90.00
#
_symmetry.space_group_name_H-M   'P 1'
#
loop_
_entity.id
_entity.type
_entity.pdbx_description
1 polymer ?
#
loop_
_entity_poly.entity_id
_entity_poly.type
_entity_poly.pdbx_seq_one_letter_code
_entity_poly.pdbx_strand_id
1 'polypeptide(L)'
;MLLRVGVNLGAGWGEPVGVSNTAEWWPKEKRGFALGVHHTGYPIGALLSGVVASLVLATFGEGSWRYCFLLALLVAIPLMIFWAKYSTADRINTLYQHIDSQGLTRPATQESSHVAKGEGMKTFLRTLRNRNISLTAGNTLLTQIVYMGINVVLPPYLYHVSGLSLAASAGLSIIFTLTGTLGQVIWPWLSDSFGRKRTLIVCGLWMSIGIALFYFATNMPRLIAIQLFFGLVANAVWPIYYAMASDSAEERATSTANGIITTAMFIGGGISPLLMGWLIQFGGGWENPAGYIYAFFTMAGCALLGMLLQLMTTDKTPRKAH
;
A
#
# COMPACT_ATOMS: atom_id res chain seq x y z
N MET A 1 7.59 -13.99 19.50
CA MET A 1 6.83 -14.52 18.33
C MET A 1 5.32 -14.37 18.47
N LEU A 2 4.70 -14.62 19.63
CA LEU A 2 3.24 -14.50 19.84
C LEU A 2 2.65 -13.13 19.47
N LEU A 3 3.28 -12.01 19.86
CA LEU A 3 2.83 -10.67 19.46
C LEU A 3 2.84 -10.47 17.94
N ARG A 4 3.82 -11.05 17.22
CA ARG A 4 3.84 -11.00 15.75
C ARG A 4 2.68 -11.80 15.16
N VAL A 5 2.36 -12.97 15.71
CA VAL A 5 1.19 -13.76 15.25
C VAL A 5 -0.10 -12.98 15.46
N GLY A 6 -0.30 -12.38 16.64
CA GLY A 6 -1.47 -11.57 16.94
C GLY A 6 -1.64 -10.38 15.99
N VAL A 7 -0.56 -9.63 15.74
CA VAL A 7 -0.57 -8.50 14.78
C VAL A 7 -0.90 -8.98 13.36
N ASN A 8 -0.32 -10.09 12.90
CA ASN A 8 -0.57 -10.61 11.56
C ASN A 8 -2.01 -11.11 11.37
N LEU A 9 -2.60 -11.75 12.40
CA LEU A 9 -4.01 -12.16 12.34
C LEU A 9 -4.94 -10.94 12.30
N GLY A 10 -4.69 -9.92 13.13
CA GLY A 10 -5.48 -8.69 13.14
C GLY A 10 -5.37 -7.90 11.82
N ALA A 11 -4.15 -7.68 11.35
CA ALA A 11 -3.91 -6.95 10.09
C ALA A 11 -4.42 -7.71 8.86
N GLY A 12 -4.32 -9.04 8.87
CA GLY A 12 -4.76 -9.90 7.77
C GLY A 12 -6.28 -9.90 7.54
N TRP A 13 -7.08 -9.68 8.58
CA TRP A 13 -8.54 -9.55 8.46
C TRP A 13 -9.02 -8.11 8.33
N GLY A 14 -8.37 -7.17 9.03
CA GLY A 14 -8.79 -5.77 9.04
C GLY A 14 -8.75 -5.13 7.65
N GLU A 15 -7.66 -5.35 6.91
CA GLU A 15 -7.46 -4.67 5.62
C GLU A 15 -8.43 -5.13 4.52
N PRO A 16 -8.57 -6.44 4.19
CA PRO A 16 -9.45 -6.85 3.11
C PRO A 16 -10.92 -6.51 3.39
N VAL A 17 -11.34 -6.59 4.67
CA VAL A 17 -12.69 -6.21 5.09
C VAL A 17 -12.89 -4.70 4.98
N GLY A 18 -11.92 -3.89 5.45
CA GLY A 18 -11.98 -2.44 5.37
C GLY A 18 -12.04 -1.92 3.93
N VAL A 19 -11.20 -2.47 3.05
CA VAL A 19 -11.17 -2.13 1.61
C VAL A 19 -12.47 -2.56 0.93
N SER A 20 -12.96 -3.78 1.21
CA SER A 20 -14.22 -4.28 0.63
C SER A 20 -15.41 -3.45 1.09
N ASN A 21 -15.55 -3.18 2.38
CA ASN A 21 -16.60 -2.32 2.92
C ASN A 21 -16.55 -0.92 2.30
N THR A 22 -15.34 -0.35 2.13
CA THR A 22 -15.17 0.96 1.48
C THR A 22 -15.56 0.92 0.00
N ALA A 23 -15.24 -0.15 -0.72
CA ALA A 23 -15.64 -0.30 -2.11
C ALA A 23 -17.16 -0.54 -2.27
N GLU A 24 -17.77 -1.24 -1.31
CA GLU A 24 -19.16 -1.69 -1.33
C GLU A 24 -20.15 -0.66 -0.78
N TRP A 25 -19.75 0.26 0.11
CA TRP A 25 -20.65 1.25 0.73
C TRP A 25 -20.55 2.65 0.11
N TRP A 26 -19.63 2.86 -0.84
CA TRP A 26 -19.53 4.11 -1.60
C TRP A 26 -20.09 3.97 -3.03
N PRO A 27 -20.65 5.07 -3.58
CA PRO A 27 -21.17 5.09 -4.94
C PRO A 27 -20.05 4.85 -5.97
N LYS A 28 -20.38 4.18 -7.08
CA LYS A 28 -19.41 3.75 -8.11
C LYS A 28 -18.57 4.90 -8.64
N GLU A 29 -19.16 6.09 -8.74
CA GLU A 29 -18.56 7.32 -9.26
C GLU A 29 -17.51 7.94 -8.32
N LYS A 30 -17.55 7.60 -7.03
CA LYS A 30 -16.63 8.14 -6.01
C LYS A 30 -15.76 7.07 -5.36
N ARG A 31 -15.86 5.82 -5.80
CA ARG A 31 -15.15 4.67 -5.21
C ARG A 31 -13.64 4.85 -5.20
N GLY A 32 -13.04 5.32 -6.31
CA GLY A 32 -11.59 5.55 -6.40
C GLY A 32 -11.10 6.56 -5.36
N PHE A 33 -11.82 7.67 -5.20
CA PHE A 33 -11.55 8.67 -4.18
C PHE A 33 -11.72 8.11 -2.76
N ALA A 34 -12.82 7.39 -2.48
CA ALA A 34 -13.08 6.82 -1.16
C ALA A 34 -12.00 5.82 -0.74
N LEU A 35 -11.61 4.92 -1.65
CA LEU A 35 -10.49 4.01 -1.44
C LEU A 35 -9.17 4.76 -1.25
N GLY A 36 -8.92 5.83 -2.02
CA GLY A 36 -7.77 6.70 -1.82
C GLY A 36 -7.70 7.28 -0.42
N VAL A 37 -8.80 7.89 0.06
CA VAL A 37 -8.93 8.45 1.41
C VAL A 37 -8.76 7.37 2.48
N HIS A 38 -9.39 6.20 2.32
CA HIS A 38 -9.21 5.06 3.23
C HIS A 38 -7.73 4.69 3.36
N HIS A 39 -7.03 4.57 2.23
CA HIS A 39 -5.63 4.19 2.22
C HIS A 39 -4.70 5.26 2.82
N THR A 40 -5.08 6.55 2.88
CA THR A 40 -4.27 7.61 3.54
C THR A 40 -3.93 7.29 4.99
N GLY A 41 -4.72 6.44 5.65
CA GLY A 41 -4.40 5.94 6.99
C GLY A 41 -3.02 5.23 7.07
N TYR A 42 -2.57 4.58 5.98
CA TYR A 42 -1.27 3.90 5.94
C TYR A 42 -0.08 4.85 6.08
N PRO A 43 0.15 5.81 5.16
CA PRO A 43 1.27 6.72 5.27
C PRO A 43 1.17 7.65 6.48
N ILE A 44 -0.04 8.07 6.88
CA ILE A 44 -0.23 8.87 8.11
C ILE A 44 0.16 8.04 9.35
N GLY A 45 -0.29 6.79 9.43
CA GLY A 45 0.08 5.89 10.52
C GLY A 45 1.58 5.62 10.55
N ALA A 46 2.21 5.39 9.39
CA ALA A 46 3.65 5.21 9.27
C ALA A 46 4.43 6.45 9.73
N LEU A 47 4.03 7.64 9.28
CA LEU A 47 4.60 8.92 9.70
C LEU A 47 4.53 9.09 11.22
N LEU A 48 3.34 8.97 11.80
CA LEU A 48 3.14 9.09 13.25
C LEU A 48 3.94 8.04 14.01
N SER A 49 4.02 6.81 13.51
CA SER A 49 4.79 5.74 14.15
C SER A 49 6.29 6.04 14.19
N GLY A 50 6.87 6.54 13.11
CA GLY A 50 8.29 6.91 13.06
C GLY A 50 8.59 8.14 13.91
N VAL A 51 7.70 9.13 13.93
CA VAL A 51 7.82 10.30 14.83
C VAL A 51 7.76 9.86 16.30
N VAL A 52 6.78 9.04 16.67
CA VAL A 52 6.67 8.50 18.04
C VAL A 52 7.90 7.68 18.40
N ALA A 53 8.36 6.79 17.50
CA ALA A 53 9.56 6.00 17.73
C ALA A 53 10.80 6.89 17.92
N SER A 54 11.00 7.89 17.06
CA SER A 54 12.09 8.86 17.18
C SER A 54 12.03 9.59 18.51
N LEU A 55 10.86 10.08 18.91
CA LEU A 55 10.67 10.80 20.17
C LEU A 55 10.95 9.91 21.38
N VAL A 56 10.40 8.70 21.41
CA VAL A 56 10.62 7.73 22.49
C VAL A 56 12.10 7.41 22.63
N LEU A 57 12.80 7.12 21.53
CA LEU A 57 14.21 6.78 21.55
C LEU A 57 15.09 7.97 21.95
N ALA A 58 14.74 9.19 21.51
CA ALA A 58 15.47 10.40 21.87
C ALA A 58 15.29 10.81 23.33
N THR A 59 14.10 10.57 23.91
CA THR A 59 13.76 11.02 25.27
C THR A 59 14.05 9.98 26.35
N PHE A 60 13.78 8.71 26.06
CA PHE A 60 13.91 7.60 27.02
C PHE A 60 15.08 6.66 26.72
N GLY A 61 15.88 6.96 25.69
CA GLY A 61 17.02 6.15 25.26
C GLY A 61 16.66 4.93 24.40
N GLU A 62 17.68 4.31 23.81
CA GLU A 62 17.51 3.27 22.78
C GLU A 62 16.86 1.97 23.31
N GLY A 63 17.04 1.66 24.58
CA GLY A 63 16.43 0.50 25.24
C GLY A 63 14.90 0.58 25.41
N SER A 64 14.32 1.77 25.19
CA SER A 64 12.92 2.09 25.49
C SER A 64 11.96 1.87 24.31
N TRP A 65 12.40 1.18 23.25
CA TRP A 65 11.60 0.85 22.06
C TRP A 65 10.26 0.15 22.37
N ARG A 66 10.15 -0.50 23.53
CA ARG A 66 8.91 -1.16 23.99
C ARG A 66 7.77 -0.16 24.25
N TYR A 67 8.06 1.09 24.62
CA TYR A 67 7.04 2.10 24.87
C TYR A 67 6.23 2.46 23.62
N CYS A 68 6.81 2.31 22.43
CA CYS A 68 6.11 2.51 21.16
C CYS A 68 4.85 1.64 21.05
N PHE A 69 4.87 0.41 21.55
CA PHE A 69 3.71 -0.49 21.51
C PHE A 69 2.61 -0.08 22.49
N LEU A 70 2.98 0.44 23.66
CA LEU A 70 2.03 0.89 24.67
C LEU A 70 1.29 2.15 24.19
N LEU A 71 2.03 3.10 23.61
CA LEU A 71 1.45 4.32 23.04
C LEU A 71 0.47 4.01 21.90
N ALA A 72 0.80 3.03 21.05
CA ALA A 72 -0.11 2.59 19.99
C ALA A 72 -1.45 2.04 20.55
N LEU A 73 -1.41 1.28 21.65
CA LEU A 73 -2.62 0.77 22.30
C LEU A 73 -3.48 1.89 22.92
N LEU A 74 -2.86 2.89 23.53
CA LEU A 74 -3.56 4.04 24.10
C LEU A 74 -4.35 4.84 23.06
N VAL A 75 -3.90 4.83 21.79
CA VAL A 75 -4.61 5.47 20.68
C VAL A 75 -5.62 4.52 20.03
N ALA A 76 -5.24 3.26 19.81
CA ALA A 76 -6.06 2.29 19.11
C ALA A 76 -7.35 1.93 19.88
N ILE A 77 -7.28 1.73 21.21
CA ILE A 77 -8.44 1.30 22.01
C ILE A 77 -9.56 2.36 21.99
N PRO A 78 -9.32 3.65 22.29
CA PRO A 78 -10.36 4.68 22.19
C PRO A 78 -10.95 4.79 20.79
N LEU A 79 -10.13 4.71 19.73
CA LEU A 79 -10.61 4.73 18.36
C LEU A 79 -11.51 3.54 18.03
N MET A 80 -11.14 2.33 18.47
CA MET A 80 -11.98 1.14 18.29
C MET A 80 -13.31 1.27 19.04
N ILE A 81 -13.30 1.78 20.27
CA ILE A 81 -14.52 2.02 21.05
C ILE A 81 -15.39 3.07 20.37
N PHE A 82 -14.79 4.15 19.85
CA PHE A 82 -15.49 5.17 19.09
C PHE A 82 -16.18 4.57 17.86
N TRP A 83 -15.45 3.83 17.02
CA TRP A 83 -16.02 3.22 15.81
C TRP A 83 -17.08 2.17 16.12
N ALA A 84 -16.93 1.40 17.19
CA ALA A 84 -17.92 0.43 17.65
C ALA A 84 -19.25 1.10 18.07
N LYS A 85 -19.19 2.33 18.61
CA LYS A 85 -20.37 3.13 18.98
C LYS A 85 -20.92 3.96 17.82
N TYR A 86 -20.05 4.40 16.91
CA TYR A 86 -20.41 5.29 15.81
C TYR A 86 -21.06 4.55 14.63
N SER A 87 -20.60 3.33 14.33
CA SER A 87 -21.02 2.57 13.14
C SER A 87 -22.40 1.91 13.31
N THR A 88 -23.46 2.71 13.30
CA THR A 88 -24.85 2.24 13.46
C THR A 88 -25.60 2.12 12.13
N ALA A 89 -26.61 1.25 12.09
CA ALA A 89 -27.47 1.06 10.92
C ALA A 89 -28.14 2.37 10.47
N ASP A 90 -28.56 3.21 11.41
CA ASP A 90 -29.19 4.51 11.11
C ASP A 90 -28.25 5.44 10.35
N ARG A 91 -26.94 5.42 10.64
CA ARG A 91 -25.97 6.24 9.91
C ARG A 91 -25.75 5.75 8.49
N ILE A 92 -25.74 4.43 8.28
CA ILE A 92 -25.68 3.85 6.93
C ILE A 92 -26.93 4.25 6.14
N ASN A 93 -28.11 4.16 6.74
CA ASN A 93 -29.36 4.59 6.11
C ASN A 93 -29.34 6.09 5.74
N THR A 94 -28.82 6.93 6.64
CA THR A 94 -28.64 8.37 6.39
C THR A 94 -27.69 8.64 5.22
N LEU A 95 -26.58 7.90 5.14
CA LEU A 95 -25.65 7.98 4.01
C LEU A 95 -26.34 7.61 2.69
N TYR A 96 -27.14 6.55 2.67
CA TYR A 96 -27.85 6.12 1.46
C TYR A 96 -28.90 7.14 1.01
N GLN A 97 -29.65 7.73 1.93
CA GLN A 97 -30.56 8.84 1.63
C GLN A 97 -29.83 10.04 1.00
N HIS A 98 -28.63 10.36 1.49
CA HIS A 98 -27.81 11.41 0.89
C HIS A 98 -27.35 11.05 -0.52
N ILE A 99 -26.87 9.81 -0.75
CA ILE A 99 -26.48 9.32 -2.08
C ILE A 99 -27.65 9.45 -3.07
N ASP A 100 -28.87 9.12 -2.66
CA ASP A 100 -30.06 9.25 -3.50
C ASP A 100 -30.39 10.69 -3.83
N SER A 101 -30.29 11.59 -2.84
CA SER A 101 -30.54 13.02 -3.03
C SER A 101 -29.60 13.66 -4.08
N GLN A 102 -28.44 13.04 -4.30
CA GLN A 102 -27.43 13.48 -5.27
C GLN A 102 -27.55 12.73 -6.62
N GLY A 103 -28.50 11.80 -6.75
CA GLY A 103 -28.68 10.98 -7.97
C GLY A 103 -27.50 10.06 -8.27
N LEU A 104 -26.71 9.68 -7.27
CA LEU A 104 -25.54 8.80 -7.43
C LEU A 104 -25.94 7.32 -7.40
N THR A 105 -25.11 6.45 -7.98
CA THR A 105 -25.38 5.01 -7.97
C THR A 105 -25.37 4.48 -6.55
N ARG A 106 -26.52 3.95 -6.07
CA ARG A 106 -26.58 3.29 -4.76
C ARG A 106 -25.55 2.14 -4.69
N PRO A 107 -24.77 2.06 -3.60
CA PRO A 107 -23.91 0.92 -3.36
C PRO A 107 -24.77 -0.34 -3.27
N ALA A 108 -24.33 -1.43 -3.88
CA ALA A 108 -25.21 -2.57 -4.16
C ALA A 108 -25.74 -3.19 -2.86
N THR A 109 -27.05 -3.17 -2.66
CA THR A 109 -27.75 -4.08 -1.74
C THR A 109 -27.76 -5.47 -2.36
N GLN A 110 -26.59 -6.09 -2.53
CA GLN A 110 -26.57 -7.50 -2.90
C GLN A 110 -26.93 -8.29 -1.64
N GLU A 111 -28.12 -8.91 -1.63
CA GLU A 111 -28.29 -10.18 -0.93
C GLU A 111 -27.05 -10.99 -1.26
N SER A 112 -26.30 -11.40 -0.24
CA SER A 112 -25.13 -12.26 -0.39
C SER A 112 -25.53 -13.42 -1.30
N SER A 113 -25.15 -13.35 -2.58
CA SER A 113 -25.62 -14.31 -3.56
C SER A 113 -25.15 -15.67 -3.08
N HIS A 114 -26.07 -16.59 -2.82
CA HIS A 114 -25.75 -17.96 -2.43
C HIS A 114 -24.76 -18.53 -3.45
N VAL A 115 -23.48 -18.58 -3.11
CA VAL A 115 -22.46 -19.23 -3.92
C VAL A 115 -22.82 -20.70 -3.90
N ALA A 116 -23.31 -21.24 -5.02
CA ALA A 116 -23.60 -22.66 -5.14
C ALA A 116 -22.35 -23.46 -4.72
N LYS A 117 -22.52 -24.42 -3.80
CA LYS A 117 -21.43 -25.26 -3.30
C LYS A 117 -20.65 -25.85 -4.49
N GLY A 118 -19.36 -25.56 -4.56
CA GLY A 118 -18.45 -26.08 -5.61
C GLY A 118 -18.10 -25.09 -6.73
N GLU A 119 -18.75 -23.93 -6.84
CA GLU A 119 -18.35 -22.91 -7.84
C GLU A 119 -17.14 -22.07 -7.43
N GLY A 120 -16.88 -21.89 -6.12
CA GLY A 120 -15.82 -21.00 -5.62
C GLY A 120 -14.43 -21.29 -6.18
N MET A 121 -14.01 -22.57 -6.22
CA MET A 121 -12.69 -22.94 -6.77
C MET A 121 -12.60 -22.70 -8.28
N LYS A 122 -13.69 -22.93 -9.02
CA LYS A 122 -13.73 -22.67 -10.46
C LYS A 122 -13.65 -21.17 -10.74
N THR A 123 -14.38 -20.35 -9.98
CA THR A 123 -14.32 -18.89 -10.04
C THR A 123 -12.92 -18.39 -9.71
N PHE A 124 -12.29 -18.92 -8.67
CA PHE A 124 -10.90 -18.59 -8.33
C PHE A 124 -9.94 -18.89 -9.49
N LEU A 125 -9.97 -20.10 -10.04
CA LEU A 125 -9.08 -20.49 -11.15
C LEU A 125 -9.32 -19.67 -12.42
N ARG A 126 -10.59 -19.35 -12.74
CA ARG A 126 -10.92 -18.46 -13.88
C ARG A 126 -10.40 -17.05 -13.66
N THR A 127 -10.60 -16.52 -12.46
CA THR A 127 -10.12 -15.18 -12.07
C THR A 127 -8.60 -15.10 -12.11
N LEU A 128 -7.92 -16.13 -11.60
CA LEU A 128 -6.46 -16.23 -11.62
C LEU A 128 -5.90 -16.38 -13.04
N ARG A 129 -6.64 -17.01 -13.96
CA ARG A 129 -6.29 -17.12 -15.39
C ARG A 129 -6.62 -15.86 -16.20
N ASN A 130 -7.37 -14.90 -15.64
CA ASN A 130 -7.64 -13.65 -16.32
C ASN A 130 -6.34 -12.85 -16.47
N ARG A 131 -5.90 -12.68 -17.71
CA ARG A 131 -4.61 -12.06 -18.04
C ARG A 131 -4.39 -10.71 -17.35
N ASN A 132 -5.40 -9.84 -17.31
CA ASN A 132 -5.24 -8.53 -16.66
C ASN A 132 -5.03 -8.68 -15.15
N ILE A 133 -5.79 -9.57 -14.50
CA ILE A 133 -5.68 -9.81 -13.06
C ILE A 133 -4.32 -10.43 -12.71
N SER A 134 -3.87 -11.45 -13.44
CA SER A 134 -2.57 -12.10 -13.16
C SER A 134 -1.39 -11.14 -13.37
N LEU A 135 -1.41 -10.36 -14.45
CA LEU A 135 -0.36 -9.35 -14.71
C LEU A 135 -0.37 -8.24 -13.66
N THR A 136 -1.56 -7.76 -13.28
CA THR A 136 -1.72 -6.76 -12.21
C THR A 136 -1.22 -7.33 -10.88
N ALA A 137 -1.56 -8.58 -10.55
CA ALA A 137 -1.07 -9.25 -9.35
C ALA A 137 0.47 -9.37 -9.34
N GLY A 138 1.08 -9.72 -10.48
CA GLY A 138 2.54 -9.73 -10.63
C GLY A 138 3.17 -8.35 -10.40
N ASN A 139 2.56 -7.29 -10.94
CA ASN A 139 2.99 -5.92 -10.69
C ASN A 139 2.83 -5.51 -9.21
N THR A 140 1.72 -5.87 -8.57
CA THR A 140 1.49 -5.65 -7.13
C THR A 140 2.56 -6.32 -6.27
N LEU A 141 2.90 -7.58 -6.58
CA LEU A 141 3.96 -8.31 -5.86
C LEU A 141 5.30 -7.58 -5.97
N LEU A 142 5.71 -7.22 -7.19
CA LEU A 142 6.98 -6.52 -7.42
C LEU A 142 7.00 -5.14 -6.77
N THR A 143 5.89 -4.41 -6.83
CA THR A 143 5.73 -3.13 -6.15
C THR A 143 5.86 -3.30 -4.64
N GLN A 144 5.29 -4.36 -4.07
CA GLN A 144 5.42 -4.61 -2.62
C GLN A 144 6.84 -4.97 -2.23
N ILE A 145 7.61 -5.61 -3.13
CA ILE A 145 9.06 -5.79 -2.90
C ILE A 145 9.76 -4.44 -2.78
N VAL A 146 9.41 -3.47 -3.62
CA VAL A 146 9.98 -2.12 -3.54
C VAL A 146 9.55 -1.39 -2.27
N TYR A 147 8.26 -1.40 -1.95
CA TYR A 147 7.72 -0.71 -0.79
C TYR A 147 8.23 -1.28 0.53
N MET A 148 8.22 -2.60 0.69
CA MET A 148 8.81 -3.23 1.88
C MET A 148 10.33 -3.13 1.87
N GLY A 149 10.96 -3.16 0.69
CA GLY A 149 12.40 -3.07 0.56
C GLY A 149 12.93 -1.74 1.08
N ILE A 150 12.32 -0.61 0.70
CA ILE A 150 12.76 0.69 1.21
C ILE A 150 12.58 0.82 2.72
N ASN A 151 11.50 0.26 3.28
CA ASN A 151 11.26 0.23 4.73
C ASN A 151 12.29 -0.64 5.48
N VAL A 152 12.83 -1.68 4.84
CA VAL A 152 13.88 -2.55 5.41
C VAL A 152 15.27 -1.92 5.26
N VAL A 153 15.54 -1.28 4.12
CA VAL A 153 16.89 -0.85 3.70
C VAL A 153 17.22 0.55 4.24
N LEU A 154 16.26 1.47 4.25
CA LEU A 154 16.53 2.89 4.54
C LEU A 154 16.91 3.15 6.01
N PRO A 155 16.19 2.66 7.03
CA PRO A 155 16.60 2.88 8.42
C PRO A 155 18.03 2.38 8.75
N PRO A 156 18.42 1.13 8.42
CA PRO A 156 19.78 0.67 8.70
C PRO A 156 20.83 1.37 7.83
N TYR A 157 20.52 1.80 6.60
CA TYR A 157 21.43 2.64 5.81
C TYR A 157 21.75 3.94 6.55
N LEU A 158 20.71 4.62 7.05
CA LEU A 158 20.84 5.86 7.80
C LEU A 158 21.64 5.68 9.09
N TYR A 159 21.46 4.55 9.77
CA TYR A 159 22.17 4.26 11.01
C TYR A 159 23.62 3.84 10.77
N HIS A 160 23.87 2.78 9.99
CA HIS A 160 25.19 2.17 9.84
C HIS A 160 26.09 2.88 8.84
N VAL A 161 25.55 3.43 7.75
CA VAL A 161 26.35 4.04 6.67
C VAL A 161 26.41 5.55 6.85
N SER A 162 25.27 6.19 7.12
CA SER A 162 25.23 7.66 7.34
C SER A 162 25.61 8.07 8.77
N GLY A 163 25.81 7.11 9.69
CA GLY A 163 26.26 7.37 11.06
C GLY A 163 25.25 8.13 11.93
N LEU A 164 23.96 8.10 11.58
CA LEU A 164 22.92 8.78 12.33
C LEU A 164 22.53 7.99 13.58
N SER A 165 22.04 8.68 14.62
CA SER A 165 21.49 7.99 15.79
C SER A 165 20.28 7.12 15.42
N LEU A 166 19.95 6.15 16.28
CA LEU A 166 18.79 5.30 16.06
C LEU A 166 17.48 6.11 15.98
N ALA A 167 17.35 7.13 16.83
CA ALA A 167 16.22 8.06 16.83
C ALA A 167 16.12 8.83 15.50
N ALA A 168 17.23 9.43 15.05
CA ALA A 168 17.26 10.17 13.79
C ALA A 168 16.95 9.26 12.60
N SER A 169 17.49 8.04 12.59
CA SER A 169 17.23 7.04 11.54
C SER A 169 15.75 6.66 11.49
N ALA A 170 15.11 6.44 12.64
CA ALA A 170 13.67 6.13 12.72
C ALA A 170 12.77 7.27 12.23
N GLY A 171 13.11 8.53 12.56
CA GLY A 171 12.35 9.70 12.11
C GLY A 171 12.56 10.02 10.63
N LEU A 172 13.80 9.94 10.15
CA LEU A 172 14.15 10.32 8.78
C LEU A 172 13.77 9.27 7.74
N SER A 173 13.66 7.99 8.11
CA SER A 173 13.34 6.91 7.16
C SER A 173 11.88 6.91 6.69
N ILE A 174 11.01 7.71 7.31
CA ILE A 174 9.58 7.76 6.97
C ILE A 174 9.17 9.05 6.25
N ILE A 175 10.10 9.94 5.90
CA ILE A 175 9.77 11.25 5.29
C ILE A 175 8.98 11.10 3.99
N PHE A 176 9.26 10.06 3.21
CA PHE A 176 8.53 9.78 1.96
C PHE A 176 7.02 9.56 2.17
N THR A 177 6.57 9.25 3.39
CA THR A 177 5.14 9.08 3.70
C THR A 177 4.37 10.39 3.67
N LEU A 178 5.03 11.54 3.87
CA LEU A 178 4.39 12.87 3.79
C LEU A 178 3.76 13.11 2.42
N THR A 179 4.56 12.97 1.37
CA THR A 179 4.06 13.06 -0.01
C THR A 179 3.31 11.81 -0.44
N GLY A 180 3.58 10.65 0.16
CA GLY A 180 2.78 9.44 -0.05
C GLY A 180 1.31 9.60 0.34
N THR A 181 1.03 10.37 1.39
CA THR A 181 -0.33 10.72 1.80
C THR A 181 -1.05 11.50 0.70
N LEU A 182 -0.37 12.47 0.08
CA LEU A 182 -0.91 13.24 -1.05
C LEU A 182 -1.10 12.33 -2.28
N GLY A 183 -0.11 11.48 -2.57
CA GLY A 183 -0.14 10.55 -3.69
C GLY A 183 -1.34 9.61 -3.67
N GLN A 184 -1.72 9.11 -2.49
CA GLN A 184 -2.88 8.23 -2.31
C GLN A 184 -4.23 8.87 -2.61
N VAL A 185 -4.30 10.21 -2.65
CA VAL A 185 -5.50 10.91 -3.11
C VAL A 185 -5.37 11.25 -4.60
N ILE A 186 -4.23 11.81 -5.00
CA ILE A 186 -4.01 12.36 -6.33
C ILE A 186 -4.05 11.27 -7.41
N TRP A 187 -3.31 10.17 -7.23
CA TRP A 187 -3.17 9.17 -8.28
C TRP A 187 -4.43 8.32 -8.50
N PRO A 188 -5.16 7.86 -7.47
CA PRO A 188 -6.43 7.18 -7.68
C PRO A 188 -7.45 8.08 -8.39
N TRP A 189 -7.57 9.35 -7.98
CA TRP A 189 -8.42 10.33 -8.66
C TRP A 189 -8.00 10.55 -10.12
N LEU A 190 -6.70 10.70 -10.39
CA LEU A 190 -6.20 10.82 -11.76
C LEU A 190 -6.48 9.53 -12.56
N SER A 191 -6.39 8.36 -11.95
CA SER A 191 -6.65 7.09 -12.62
C SER A 191 -8.12 6.87 -13.00
N ASP A 192 -9.05 7.53 -12.31
CA ASP A 192 -10.48 7.53 -12.68
C ASP A 192 -10.72 8.24 -14.03
N SER A 193 -9.87 9.21 -14.39
CA SER A 193 -10.00 10.03 -15.61
C SER A 193 -9.01 9.66 -16.72
N PHE A 194 -7.75 9.44 -16.35
CA PHE A 194 -6.65 9.11 -17.27
C PHE A 194 -6.59 7.61 -17.64
N GLY A 195 -7.29 6.77 -16.87
CA GLY A 195 -7.31 5.32 -17.02
C GLY A 195 -6.34 4.60 -16.09
N ARG A 196 -6.75 3.42 -15.61
CA ARG A 196 -6.03 2.62 -14.61
C ARG A 196 -4.65 2.19 -15.10
N LYS A 197 -4.58 1.59 -16.29
CA LYS A 197 -3.34 1.04 -16.87
C LYS A 197 -2.28 2.12 -17.03
N ARG A 198 -2.64 3.24 -17.67
CA ARG A 198 -1.72 4.35 -17.96
C ARG A 198 -1.17 4.94 -16.68
N THR A 199 -2.03 5.11 -15.68
CA THR A 199 -1.60 5.63 -14.38
C THR A 199 -0.61 4.70 -13.70
N LEU A 200 -0.88 3.39 -13.68
CA LEU A 200 0.06 2.40 -13.12
C LEU A 200 1.40 2.37 -13.86
N ILE A 201 1.42 2.58 -15.18
CA ILE A 201 2.67 2.66 -15.96
C ILE A 201 3.49 3.88 -15.57
N VAL A 202 2.87 5.06 -15.52
CA VAL A 202 3.53 6.31 -15.12
C VAL A 202 4.07 6.17 -13.69
N CYS A 203 3.25 5.65 -12.79
CA CYS A 203 3.65 5.41 -11.41
C CYS A 203 4.80 4.41 -11.30
N GLY A 204 4.76 3.29 -12.03
CA GLY A 204 5.83 2.29 -11.99
C GLY A 204 7.17 2.83 -12.51
N LEU A 205 7.15 3.60 -13.60
CA LEU A 205 8.34 4.27 -14.11
C LEU A 205 8.88 5.31 -13.12
N TRP A 206 8.01 6.15 -12.57
CA TRP A 206 8.38 7.12 -11.53
C TRP A 206 9.01 6.40 -10.34
N MET A 207 8.39 5.33 -9.85
CA MET A 207 8.87 4.57 -8.70
C MET A 207 10.27 3.97 -8.97
N SER A 208 10.50 3.44 -10.17
CA SER A 208 11.81 2.92 -10.60
C SER A 208 12.89 4.01 -10.61
N ILE A 209 12.59 5.18 -11.19
CA ILE A 209 13.51 6.32 -11.19
C ILE A 209 13.74 6.82 -9.76
N GLY A 210 12.67 7.01 -9.00
CA GLY A 210 12.71 7.55 -7.64
C GLY A 210 13.53 6.69 -6.69
N ILE A 211 13.43 5.36 -6.78
CA ILE A 211 14.23 4.46 -5.95
C ILE A 211 15.69 4.40 -6.41
N ALA A 212 15.96 4.44 -7.73
CA ALA A 212 17.33 4.50 -8.26
C ALA A 212 18.04 5.80 -7.84
N LEU A 213 17.31 6.91 -7.70
CA LEU A 213 17.86 8.19 -7.27
C LEU A 213 18.47 8.15 -5.86
N PHE A 214 18.08 7.21 -4.99
CA PHE A 214 18.69 7.06 -3.66
C PHE A 214 20.20 6.79 -3.72
N TYR A 215 20.71 6.24 -4.83
CA TYR A 215 22.16 6.13 -5.06
C TYR A 215 22.87 7.50 -4.97
N PHE A 216 22.21 8.57 -5.42
CA PHE A 216 22.76 9.91 -5.41
C PHE A 216 22.53 10.65 -4.09
N ALA A 217 21.90 10.05 -3.08
CA ALA A 217 21.54 10.69 -1.80
C ALA A 217 22.77 10.89 -0.88
N THR A 218 23.70 11.74 -1.29
CA THR A 218 25.00 11.96 -0.61
C THR A 218 24.95 12.96 0.55
N ASN A 219 23.84 13.64 0.76
CA ASN A 219 23.66 14.59 1.87
C ASN A 219 22.18 14.68 2.28
N MET A 220 21.93 15.25 3.45
CA MET A 220 20.60 15.27 4.07
C MET A 220 19.53 15.97 3.20
N PRO A 221 19.75 17.20 2.65
CA PRO A 221 18.72 17.84 1.83
C PRO A 221 18.37 17.04 0.58
N ARG A 222 19.36 16.42 -0.07
CA ARG A 222 19.13 15.60 -1.28
C ARG A 222 18.39 14.31 -0.94
N LEU A 223 18.73 13.67 0.18
CA LEU A 223 17.99 12.50 0.68
C LEU A 223 16.51 12.85 0.92
N ILE A 224 16.23 13.96 1.60
CA ILE A 224 14.86 14.42 1.87
C ILE A 224 14.13 14.69 0.54
N ALA A 225 14.75 15.39 -0.40
CA ALA A 225 14.14 15.68 -1.70
C ALA A 225 13.81 14.39 -2.48
N ILE A 226 14.73 13.42 -2.52
CA ILE A 226 14.51 12.12 -3.16
C ILE A 226 13.38 11.35 -2.47
N GLN A 227 13.36 11.33 -1.13
CA GLN A 227 12.28 10.70 -0.37
C GLN A 227 10.92 11.32 -0.70
N LEU A 228 10.82 12.65 -0.73
CA LEU A 228 9.56 13.32 -1.04
C LEU A 228 9.13 13.07 -2.50
N PHE A 229 10.08 13.04 -3.44
CA PHE A 229 9.81 12.72 -4.84
C PHE A 229 9.32 11.27 -5.02
N PHE A 230 10.01 10.30 -4.41
CA PHE A 230 9.62 8.88 -4.42
C PHE A 230 8.29 8.66 -3.68
N GLY A 231 8.09 9.37 -2.57
CA GLY A 231 6.92 9.26 -1.72
C GLY A 231 5.61 9.49 -2.45
N LEU A 232 5.55 10.46 -3.37
CA LEU A 232 4.36 10.77 -4.18
C LEU A 232 3.78 9.55 -4.91
N VAL A 233 4.58 8.52 -5.19
CA VAL A 233 4.13 7.32 -5.88
C VAL A 233 4.18 6.06 -5.01
N ALA A 234 5.10 6.00 -4.04
CA ALA A 234 5.39 4.82 -3.22
C ALA A 234 4.14 4.22 -2.55
N ASN A 235 3.22 5.08 -2.08
CA ASN A 235 2.01 4.67 -1.37
C ASN A 235 0.75 4.66 -2.25
N ALA A 236 0.81 5.25 -3.45
CA ALA A 236 -0.36 5.70 -4.19
C ALA A 236 -1.02 4.63 -5.08
N VAL A 237 -0.29 3.56 -5.37
CA VAL A 237 -0.64 2.58 -6.41
C VAL A 237 -1.61 1.49 -5.92
N TRP A 238 -1.74 1.26 -4.61
CA TRP A 238 -2.57 0.20 -4.03
C TRP A 238 -4.05 0.29 -4.42
N PRO A 239 -4.73 1.45 -4.28
CA PRO A 239 -6.13 1.57 -4.68
C PRO A 239 -6.33 1.32 -6.18
N ILE A 240 -5.34 1.66 -6.99
CA ILE A 240 -5.39 1.52 -8.44
C ILE A 240 -5.24 0.04 -8.84
N TYR A 241 -4.43 -0.74 -8.13
CA TYR A 241 -4.35 -2.20 -8.33
C TYR A 241 -5.67 -2.89 -8.02
N TYR A 242 -6.30 -2.57 -6.90
CA TYR A 242 -7.62 -3.11 -6.55
C TYR A 242 -8.69 -2.69 -7.56
N ALA A 243 -8.69 -1.43 -8.00
CA ALA A 243 -9.60 -0.96 -9.03
C ALA A 243 -9.39 -1.68 -10.36
N MET A 244 -8.14 -1.83 -10.83
CA MET A 244 -7.82 -2.54 -12.07
C MET A 244 -8.24 -4.02 -12.05
N ALA A 245 -8.04 -4.69 -10.91
CA ALA A 245 -8.46 -6.06 -10.72
C ALA A 245 -9.99 -6.19 -10.70
N SER A 246 -10.67 -5.27 -10.00
CA SER A 246 -12.13 -5.19 -9.94
C SER A 246 -12.74 -4.93 -11.32
N ASP A 247 -12.21 -3.96 -12.08
CA ASP A 247 -12.66 -3.62 -13.44
C ASP A 247 -12.41 -4.77 -14.44
N SER A 248 -11.47 -5.68 -14.12
CA SER A 248 -11.12 -6.83 -14.96
C SER A 248 -11.89 -8.11 -14.62
N ALA A 249 -12.48 -8.18 -13.42
CA ALA A 249 -13.16 -9.34 -12.88
C ALA A 249 -14.55 -9.55 -13.48
N GLU A 250 -15.04 -10.78 -13.44
CA GLU A 250 -16.44 -11.09 -13.65
C GLU A 250 -17.28 -10.50 -12.50
N GLU A 251 -18.56 -10.18 -12.75
CA GLU A 251 -19.43 -9.46 -11.80
C GLU A 251 -19.48 -10.11 -10.40
N ARG A 252 -19.37 -11.45 -10.32
CA ARG A 252 -19.37 -12.23 -9.07
C ARG A 252 -17.98 -12.56 -8.52
N ALA A 253 -16.92 -12.13 -9.20
CA ALA A 253 -15.54 -12.50 -8.89
C ALA A 253 -14.69 -11.33 -8.38
N THR A 254 -15.26 -10.14 -8.22
CA THR A 254 -14.56 -8.92 -7.75
C THR A 254 -13.80 -9.13 -6.44
N SER A 255 -14.45 -9.74 -5.43
CA SER A 255 -13.81 -10.06 -4.14
C SER A 255 -12.68 -11.08 -4.30
N THR A 256 -12.85 -12.06 -5.17
CA THR A 256 -11.82 -13.06 -5.49
C THR A 256 -10.61 -12.42 -6.19
N ALA A 257 -10.86 -11.49 -7.12
CA ALA A 257 -9.82 -10.74 -7.81
C ALA A 257 -8.99 -9.88 -6.84
N ASN A 258 -9.66 -9.14 -5.95
CA ASN A 258 -8.98 -8.36 -4.91
C ASN A 258 -8.22 -9.27 -3.94
N GLY A 259 -8.76 -10.43 -3.57
CA GLY A 259 -8.06 -11.44 -2.77
C GLY A 259 -6.76 -11.94 -3.41
N ILE A 260 -6.73 -12.10 -4.74
CA ILE A 260 -5.52 -12.43 -5.50
C ILE A 260 -4.50 -11.29 -5.42
N ILE A 261 -4.93 -10.04 -5.60
CA ILE A 261 -4.06 -8.84 -5.46
C ILE A 261 -3.46 -8.77 -4.06
N THR A 262 -4.27 -8.93 -3.01
CA THR A 262 -3.82 -8.91 -1.62
C THR A 262 -2.83 -10.04 -1.33
N THR A 263 -3.08 -11.24 -1.86
CA THR A 263 -2.16 -12.38 -1.69
C THR A 263 -0.81 -12.10 -2.37
N ALA A 264 -0.82 -11.57 -3.59
CA ALA A 264 0.40 -11.19 -4.30
C ALA A 264 1.19 -10.11 -3.55
N MET A 265 0.49 -9.14 -2.95
CA MET A 265 1.09 -8.16 -2.03
C MET A 265 1.77 -8.86 -0.85
N PHE A 266 1.10 -9.72 -0.09
CA PHE A 266 1.72 -10.41 1.05
C PHE A 266 2.92 -11.27 0.67
N ILE A 267 2.89 -11.94 -0.48
CA ILE A 267 4.03 -12.71 -1.00
C ILE A 267 5.22 -11.78 -1.25
N GLY A 268 5.01 -10.66 -1.97
CA GLY A 268 6.08 -9.68 -2.22
C GLY A 268 6.65 -9.09 -0.93
N GLY A 269 5.78 -8.80 0.04
CA GLY A 269 6.18 -8.30 1.35
C GLY A 269 6.97 -9.32 2.19
N GLY A 270 6.69 -10.62 2.03
CA GLY A 270 7.46 -11.69 2.67
C GLY A 270 8.82 -11.94 2.01
N ILE A 271 8.88 -11.86 0.67
CA ILE A 271 10.13 -12.03 -0.11
C ILE A 271 11.10 -10.88 0.18
N SER A 272 10.58 -9.66 0.31
CA SER A 272 11.40 -8.46 0.36
C SER A 272 12.46 -8.42 1.47
N PRO A 273 12.13 -8.60 2.77
CA PRO A 273 13.14 -8.55 3.82
C PRO A 273 14.25 -9.60 3.65
N LEU A 274 13.89 -10.79 3.13
CA LEU A 274 14.86 -11.85 2.86
C LEU A 274 15.79 -11.46 1.71
N LEU A 275 15.24 -10.93 0.62
CA LEU A 275 16.00 -10.47 -0.53
C LEU A 275 16.93 -9.30 -0.14
N MET A 276 16.41 -8.28 0.53
CA MET A 276 17.21 -7.12 0.94
C MET A 276 18.29 -7.49 1.94
N GLY A 277 17.98 -8.33 2.93
CA GLY A 277 18.98 -8.81 3.89
C GLY A 277 20.08 -9.62 3.22
N TRP A 278 19.74 -10.48 2.26
CA TRP A 278 20.73 -11.22 1.46
C TRP A 278 21.60 -10.29 0.61
N LEU A 279 21.04 -9.29 -0.06
CA LEU A 279 21.79 -8.31 -0.86
C LEU A 279 22.75 -7.48 0.02
N ILE A 280 22.32 -7.08 1.21
CA ILE A 280 23.16 -6.36 2.17
C ILE A 280 24.33 -7.25 2.62
N GLN A 281 24.06 -8.50 2.99
CA GLN A 281 25.10 -9.45 3.38
C GLN A 281 26.09 -9.73 2.23
N PHE A 282 25.59 -9.91 1.01
CA PHE A 282 26.39 -10.14 -0.19
C PHE A 282 27.28 -8.95 -0.53
N GLY A 283 26.81 -7.73 -0.28
CA GLY A 283 27.59 -6.50 -0.45
C GLY A 283 28.59 -6.19 0.67
N GLY A 284 28.85 -7.12 1.58
CA GLY A 284 29.84 -6.96 2.65
C GLY A 284 29.26 -6.62 4.03
N GLY A 285 27.94 -6.76 4.23
CA GLY A 285 27.28 -6.57 5.52
C GLY A 285 26.69 -5.17 5.72
N TRP A 286 26.13 -4.93 6.91
CA TRP A 286 25.33 -3.75 7.22
C TRP A 286 26.09 -2.42 7.26
N GLU A 287 27.41 -2.46 7.43
CA GLU A 287 28.27 -1.27 7.47
C GLU A 287 28.78 -0.88 6.07
N ASN A 288 28.70 -1.78 5.09
CA ASN A 288 29.20 -1.52 3.74
C ASN A 288 28.09 -0.95 2.84
N PRO A 289 28.28 0.23 2.20
CA PRO A 289 27.27 0.82 1.32
C PRO A 289 26.94 -0.02 0.09
N ALA A 290 27.83 -0.91 -0.37
CA ALA A 290 27.64 -1.66 -1.63
C ALA A 290 26.35 -2.52 -1.61
N GLY A 291 26.04 -3.17 -0.49
CA GLY A 291 24.85 -3.99 -0.35
C GLY A 291 23.54 -3.19 -0.44
N TYR A 292 23.52 -1.98 0.12
CA TYR A 292 22.39 -1.06 0.00
C TYR A 292 22.21 -0.56 -1.43
N ILE A 293 23.31 -0.30 -2.14
CA ILE A 293 23.26 0.08 -3.56
C ILE A 293 22.64 -1.05 -4.39
N TYR A 294 23.04 -2.30 -4.17
CA TYR A 294 22.41 -3.46 -4.83
C TYR A 294 20.91 -3.55 -4.52
N ALA A 295 20.51 -3.28 -3.28
CA ALA A 295 19.11 -3.24 -2.89
C ALA A 295 18.33 -2.14 -3.64
N PHE A 296 18.85 -0.91 -3.72
CA PHE A 296 18.19 0.19 -4.44
C PHE A 296 18.01 -0.13 -5.93
N PHE A 297 19.04 -0.66 -6.61
CA PHE A 297 18.93 -1.01 -8.03
C PHE A 297 18.07 -2.26 -8.27
N THR A 298 18.07 -3.23 -7.35
CA THR A 298 17.16 -4.38 -7.44
C THR A 298 15.71 -3.92 -7.33
N MET A 299 15.40 -3.03 -6.38
CA MET A 299 14.08 -2.42 -6.26
C MET A 299 13.71 -1.62 -7.51
N ALA A 300 14.64 -0.85 -8.08
CA ALA A 300 14.41 -0.13 -9.33
C ALA A 300 14.04 -1.09 -10.48
N GLY A 301 14.74 -2.22 -10.57
CA GLY A 301 14.46 -3.30 -11.52
C GLY A 301 13.09 -3.95 -11.28
N CYS A 302 12.71 -4.21 -10.03
CA CYS A 302 11.38 -4.73 -9.69
C CYS A 302 10.26 -3.76 -10.11
N ALA A 303 10.39 -2.46 -9.82
CA ALA A 303 9.44 -1.45 -10.25
C ALA A 303 9.33 -1.37 -11.78
N LEU A 304 10.47 -1.42 -12.48
CA LEU A 304 10.51 -1.40 -13.94
C LEU A 304 9.84 -2.65 -14.53
N LEU A 305 10.15 -3.83 -14.00
CA LEU A 305 9.54 -5.09 -14.43
C LEU A 305 8.03 -5.09 -14.17
N GLY A 306 7.58 -4.58 -13.01
CA GLY A 306 6.17 -4.41 -12.70
C GLY A 306 5.46 -3.51 -13.71
N MET A 307 6.08 -2.38 -14.06
CA MET A 307 5.60 -1.48 -15.11
C MET A 307 5.51 -2.19 -16.47
N LEU A 308 6.51 -2.99 -16.85
CA LEU A 308 6.50 -3.78 -18.08
C LEU A 308 5.37 -4.82 -18.10
N LEU A 309 5.09 -5.50 -16.97
CA LEU A 309 3.93 -6.38 -16.84
C LEU A 309 2.62 -5.61 -17.06
N GLN A 310 2.54 -4.39 -16.52
CA GLN A 310 1.36 -3.55 -16.67
C GLN A 310 1.13 -3.11 -18.12
N LEU A 311 2.20 -2.85 -18.90
CA LEU A 311 2.09 -2.54 -20.33
C LEU A 311 1.38 -3.64 -21.12
N MET A 312 1.49 -4.89 -20.68
CA MET A 312 0.89 -6.07 -21.31
C MET A 312 -0.60 -6.28 -20.97
N THR A 313 -1.18 -5.46 -20.08
CA THR A 313 -2.62 -5.47 -19.77
C THR A 313 -3.44 -4.72 -20.82
N THR A 314 -4.75 -4.95 -20.89
CA THR A 314 -5.66 -4.21 -21.78
C THR A 314 -6.46 -3.16 -21.02
N ASP A 315 -6.63 -1.96 -21.60
CA ASP A 315 -7.49 -0.91 -21.06
C ASP A 315 -8.96 -1.32 -21.20
N LYS A 316 -9.67 -1.45 -20.08
CA LYS A 316 -11.13 -1.68 -20.04
C LYS A 316 -11.93 -0.45 -19.63
N THR A 317 -11.27 0.67 -19.31
CA THR A 317 -11.98 1.87 -18.83
C THR A 317 -12.90 2.38 -19.94
N PRO A 318 -14.23 2.48 -19.72
CA PRO A 318 -15.11 3.03 -20.73
C PRO A 318 -14.67 4.47 -21.00
N ARG A 319 -14.29 4.78 -22.25
CA ARG A 319 -14.10 6.16 -22.67
C ARG A 319 -15.40 6.90 -22.36
N LYS A 320 -15.36 7.90 -21.48
CA LYS A 320 -16.47 8.84 -21.35
C LYS A 320 -16.72 9.39 -22.75
N ALA A 321 -17.89 9.06 -23.32
CA ALA A 321 -18.36 9.71 -24.52
C ALA A 321 -18.50 11.19 -24.16
N HIS A 322 -17.67 12.03 -24.77
CA HIS A 322 -17.85 13.48 -24.80
C HIS A 322 -18.70 13.82 -26.02
#